data_AF-A0A2H0QBI0-F1
#
_entry.id   AF-A0A2H0QBI0-F1
#
_cell.length_a   1.000
_cell.length_b   1.000
_cell.length_c   1.000
_cell.angle_alpha   90.00
_cell.angle_beta   90.00
_cell.angle_gamma   90.00
#
_symmetry.space_group_name_H-M   'P 1'
#
loop_
_entity.id
_entity.type
_entity.pdbx_description
1 polymer ?
#
loop_
_entity_poly.entity_id
_entity_poly.type
_entity_poly.pdbx_seq_one_letter_code
_entity_poly.pdbx_strand_id
1 'polypeptide(L)'
;MRMLLLHFFAFFLVHNYALAQPAIDVSTERELRELEKLKNGDTGPKDFLSGTGIRLSTKYFKGEILVYDCVDRHFVCTSLESATECREERDRFLAKNRFELPCAPIKGFKSHEECSEEQYKRVHDIPDRVWCFNEKKLRF
;
A
#
# COMPACT_ATOMS: atom_id res chain seq x y z
N MET A 1 43.04 32.98 53.20
CA MET A 1 43.25 31.52 53.21
C MET A 1 41.95 30.83 52.82
N ARG A 2 42.02 29.89 51.86
CA ARG A 2 40.95 29.01 51.32
C ARG A 2 39.88 29.76 50.51
N MET A 3 39.91 29.87 49.18
CA MET A 3 40.38 29.01 48.09
C MET A 3 39.65 27.65 48.01
N LEU A 4 39.05 27.42 46.83
CA LEU A 4 38.48 26.19 46.27
C LEU A 4 37.18 25.67 46.89
N LEU A 5 36.06 25.90 46.19
CA LEU A 5 35.07 24.85 45.99
C LEU A 5 34.23 25.12 44.72
N LEU A 6 34.64 24.42 43.67
CA LEU A 6 33.79 23.82 42.64
C LEU A 6 33.04 24.76 41.68
N HIS A 7 33.81 25.25 40.70
CA HIS A 7 33.35 25.30 39.31
C HIS A 7 33.00 23.89 38.82
N PHE A 8 31.74 23.46 38.94
CA PHE A 8 31.25 22.23 38.31
C PHE A 8 29.72 22.26 38.09
N PHE A 9 29.19 23.36 37.55
CA PHE A 9 27.79 23.42 37.09
C PHE A 9 27.69 24.10 35.71
N ALA A 10 28.56 23.70 34.80
CA ALA A 10 28.55 24.19 33.43
C ALA A 10 28.79 23.05 32.43
N PHE A 11 28.02 21.96 32.51
CA PHE A 11 28.14 20.88 31.50
C PHE A 11 26.92 19.95 31.40
N PHE A 12 25.68 20.42 31.52
CA PHE A 12 24.50 19.58 31.21
C PHE A 12 23.29 20.38 30.71
N LEU A 13 23.49 21.23 29.71
CA LEU A 13 22.42 21.66 28.81
C LEU A 13 22.89 21.50 27.36
N VAL A 14 23.37 20.29 27.06
CA VAL A 14 23.51 19.80 25.70
C VAL A 14 22.10 19.50 25.19
N HIS A 15 21.57 20.42 24.41
CA HIS A 15 20.83 20.13 23.18
C HIS A 15 19.78 19.02 23.27
N ASN A 16 18.65 19.31 23.92
CA ASN A 16 17.38 18.67 23.54
C ASN A 16 16.74 19.49 22.40
N TYR A 17 17.37 19.45 21.22
CA TYR A 17 16.63 19.63 19.99
C TYR A 17 16.01 18.27 19.67
N ALA A 18 14.85 17.99 20.29
CA ALA A 18 13.92 17.04 19.72
C ALA A 18 13.40 17.67 18.43
N LEU A 19 14.16 17.50 17.35
CA LEU A 19 13.64 17.66 16.00
C LEU A 19 12.57 16.58 15.85
N ALA A 20 11.33 16.97 16.17
CA ALA A 20 10.14 16.30 15.68
C ALA A 20 10.24 16.34 14.15
N GLN A 21 10.80 15.27 13.59
CA GLN A 21 10.70 15.01 12.17
C GLN A 21 9.19 14.97 11.87
N PRO A 22 8.67 15.78 10.94
CA PRO A 22 7.34 15.51 10.43
C PRO A 22 7.42 14.09 9.88
N ALA A 23 6.64 13.17 10.46
CA ALA A 23 6.37 11.90 9.83
C ALA A 23 5.74 12.25 8.49
N ILE A 24 6.56 12.25 7.43
CA ILE A 24 6.07 12.36 6.07
C ILE A 24 5.25 11.10 5.87
N ASP A 25 3.94 11.22 6.00
CA ASP A 25 2.99 10.20 5.64
C ASP A 25 3.15 9.96 4.13
N VAL A 26 3.95 8.94 3.81
CA VAL A 26 4.34 8.56 2.44
C VAL A 26 3.11 8.30 1.55
N SER A 27 1.92 8.13 2.12
CA SER A 27 0.66 8.05 1.36
C SER A 27 0.32 9.37 0.66
N THR A 28 0.49 10.51 1.33
CA THR A 28 0.06 11.83 0.83
C THR A 28 0.96 12.40 -0.28
N GLU A 29 2.28 12.23 -0.19
CA GLU A 29 3.19 12.72 -1.23
C GLU A 29 3.10 11.93 -2.53
N ARG A 30 2.66 10.67 -2.47
CA ARG A 30 2.43 9.85 -3.66
C ARG A 30 1.14 10.29 -4.36
N GLU A 31 0.08 10.52 -3.60
CA GLU A 31 -1.20 11.04 -4.10
C GLU A 31 -1.06 12.43 -4.73
N LEU A 32 -0.26 13.32 -4.11
CA LEU A 32 0.02 14.66 -4.68
C LEU A 32 0.78 14.58 -6.01
N ARG A 33 1.75 13.66 -6.13
CA ARG A 33 2.47 13.43 -7.40
C ARG A 33 1.57 12.86 -8.50
N GLU A 34 0.56 12.08 -8.14
CA GLU A 34 -0.42 11.56 -9.10
C GLU A 34 -1.40 12.65 -9.55
N LEU A 35 -1.83 13.55 -8.64
CA LEU A 35 -2.62 14.73 -8.98
C LEU A 35 -1.89 15.72 -9.89
N GLU A 36 -0.59 15.94 -9.69
CA GLU A 36 0.21 16.80 -10.56
C GLU A 36 0.40 16.22 -11.98
N LYS A 37 0.53 14.89 -12.10
CA LYS A 37 0.59 14.21 -13.40
C LYS A 37 -0.73 14.32 -14.18
N LEU A 38 -1.86 14.32 -13.48
CA LEU A 38 -3.18 14.53 -14.09
C LEU A 38 -3.37 15.98 -14.57
N LYS A 39 -2.73 16.97 -13.92
CA LYS A 39 -2.82 18.38 -14.33
C LYS A 39 -2.03 18.72 -15.59
N ASN A 40 -0.92 18.03 -15.84
CA ASN A 40 0.02 18.38 -16.92
C ASN A 40 -0.18 17.54 -18.19
N GLY A 41 -1.40 17.55 -18.72
CA GLY A 41 -1.86 16.71 -19.83
C GLY A 41 -0.96 16.72 -21.07
N ASP A 42 -0.62 15.51 -21.53
CA ASP A 42 0.00 15.24 -22.84
C ASP A 42 -1.00 14.48 -23.73
N THR A 43 -1.43 15.16 -24.80
CA THR A 43 -2.43 14.75 -25.80
C THR A 43 -1.80 13.96 -26.94
N GLY A 44 -1.87 12.64 -26.83
CA GLY A 44 -1.90 11.71 -27.98
C GLY A 44 -3.16 10.84 -27.88
N PRO A 45 -3.54 10.06 -28.91
CA PRO A 45 -4.58 9.05 -28.79
C PRO A 45 -4.10 7.96 -27.82
N LYS A 46 -4.23 8.22 -26.52
CA LYS A 46 -3.99 7.27 -25.45
C LYS A 46 -5.21 6.38 -25.43
N ASP A 47 -5.08 5.31 -26.19
CA ASP A 47 -5.82 4.08 -26.16
C ASP A 47 -6.83 4.03 -24.99
N PHE A 48 -8.11 3.87 -25.32
CA PHE A 48 -9.23 3.66 -24.38
C PHE A 48 -9.01 2.47 -23.41
N LEU A 49 -7.89 1.76 -23.58
CA LEU A 49 -7.38 0.62 -22.83
C LEU A 49 -6.41 1.00 -21.69
N SER A 50 -6.02 2.26 -21.54
CA SER A 50 -4.92 2.70 -20.65
C SER A 50 -5.32 3.01 -19.21
N GLY A 51 -6.61 3.06 -18.87
CA GLY A 51 -7.03 3.30 -17.49
C GLY A 51 -8.48 3.74 -17.42
N THR A 52 -9.23 3.14 -16.48
CA THR A 52 -10.62 3.42 -16.08
C THR A 52 -11.78 2.71 -16.80
N GLY A 53 -11.60 2.08 -17.97
CA GLY A 53 -12.77 1.60 -18.74
C GLY A 53 -13.15 0.11 -18.61
N ILE A 54 -12.18 -0.80 -18.48
CA ILE A 54 -12.48 -2.24 -18.60
C ILE A 54 -12.84 -2.80 -17.24
N ARG A 55 -14.11 -3.11 -17.06
CA ARG A 55 -14.61 -3.84 -15.90
C ARG A 55 -14.29 -5.33 -16.04
N LEU A 56 -13.54 -5.88 -15.09
CA LEU A 56 -13.23 -7.32 -15.03
C LEU A 56 -14.33 -8.08 -14.30
N SER A 57 -14.89 -7.48 -13.25
CA SER A 57 -15.98 -8.04 -12.46
C SER A 57 -16.80 -6.93 -11.82
N THR A 58 -17.81 -7.27 -11.01
CA THR A 58 -18.51 -6.27 -10.21
C THR A 58 -17.59 -5.51 -9.24
N LYS A 59 -16.47 -6.13 -8.84
CA LYS A 59 -15.51 -5.65 -7.84
C LYS A 59 -14.26 -4.97 -8.43
N TYR A 60 -13.87 -5.32 -9.65
CA TYR A 60 -12.55 -4.95 -10.18
C TYR A 60 -12.60 -4.32 -11.56
N PHE A 61 -11.79 -3.29 -11.75
CA PHE A 61 -11.45 -2.72 -13.04
C PHE A 61 -10.01 -3.08 -13.42
N LYS A 62 -9.73 -3.26 -14.69
CA LYS A 62 -8.41 -3.60 -15.21
C LYS A 62 -7.35 -2.55 -14.81
N GLY A 63 -6.19 -3.01 -14.35
CA GLY A 63 -5.04 -2.13 -14.10
C GLY A 63 -3.77 -2.88 -13.70
N GLU A 64 -2.80 -2.15 -13.17
CA GLU A 64 -1.42 -2.57 -12.94
C GLU A 64 -1.12 -3.03 -11.51
N ILE A 65 -2.14 -3.25 -10.67
CA ILE A 65 -1.96 -3.72 -9.28
C ILE A 65 -2.47 -5.14 -9.13
N LEU A 66 -1.60 -6.04 -8.69
CA LEU A 66 -1.96 -7.41 -8.39
C LEU A 66 -2.64 -7.49 -7.02
N VAL A 67 -3.88 -7.99 -7.03
CA VAL A 67 -4.68 -8.31 -5.85
C VAL A 67 -4.99 -9.80 -5.87
N TYR A 68 -4.97 -10.45 -4.71
CA TYR A 68 -5.55 -11.77 -4.54
C TYR A 68 -6.96 -11.63 -3.97
N ASP A 69 -7.95 -12.10 -4.70
CA ASP A 69 -9.32 -12.19 -4.24
C ASP A 69 -9.46 -13.46 -3.38
N CYS A 70 -9.71 -13.28 -2.09
CA CYS A 70 -9.79 -14.39 -1.14
C CYS A 70 -11.15 -15.10 -1.18
N VAL A 71 -12.18 -14.45 -1.69
CA VAL A 71 -13.53 -15.01 -1.83
C VAL A 71 -13.57 -15.92 -3.06
N ASP A 72 -13.14 -15.40 -4.21
CA ASP A 72 -13.15 -16.11 -5.49
C ASP A 72 -11.86 -16.90 -5.75
N ARG A 73 -10.86 -16.75 -4.88
CA ARG A 73 -9.60 -17.52 -4.84
C ARG A 73 -8.76 -17.43 -6.12
N HIS A 74 -8.59 -16.23 -6.65
CA HIS A 74 -7.76 -15.99 -7.82
C HIS A 74 -6.98 -14.68 -7.73
N PHE A 75 -5.91 -14.59 -8.50
CA PHE A 75 -5.16 -13.35 -8.69
C PHE A 75 -5.83 -12.50 -9.77
N VAL A 76 -5.89 -11.19 -9.56
CA VAL A 76 -6.44 -10.21 -10.49
C VAL A 76 -5.53 -8.98 -10.58
N CYS A 77 -5.24 -8.57 -11.81
CA CYS A 77 -4.59 -7.30 -12.12
C CYS A 77 -5.62 -6.18 -12.23
N THR A 78 -5.68 -5.34 -11.22
CA THR A 78 -6.71 -4.33 -11.02
C THR A 78 -6.18 -2.90 -11.01
N SER A 79 -7.06 -1.93 -11.21
CA SER A 79 -6.77 -0.50 -11.10
C SER A 79 -6.39 -0.10 -9.66
N LEU A 80 -5.77 1.07 -9.54
CA LEU A 80 -5.48 1.67 -8.23
C LEU A 80 -6.74 1.83 -7.38
N GLU A 81 -7.84 2.30 -7.96
CA GLU A 81 -9.11 2.49 -7.28
C GLU A 81 -9.62 1.20 -6.64
N SER A 82 -9.78 0.11 -7.41
CA SER A 82 -10.28 -1.15 -6.85
C SER A 82 -9.28 -1.81 -5.88
N ALA A 83 -7.98 -1.58 -6.05
CA ALA A 83 -6.98 -2.02 -5.07
C ALA A 83 -7.10 -1.27 -3.74
N THR A 84 -7.42 0.02 -3.79
CA THR A 84 -7.72 0.84 -2.61
C THR A 84 -9.00 0.37 -1.92
N GLU A 85 -10.08 0.13 -2.67
CA GLU A 85 -11.33 -0.43 -2.12
C GLU A 85 -11.09 -1.77 -1.42
N CYS A 86 -10.28 -2.65 -2.04
CA CYS A 86 -9.87 -3.90 -1.44
C CYS A 86 -9.13 -3.69 -0.11
N ARG A 87 -8.20 -2.72 -0.05
CA ARG A 87 -7.47 -2.39 1.18
C ARG A 87 -8.42 -1.92 2.28
N GLU A 88 -9.32 -1.01 1.97
CA GLU A 88 -10.29 -0.49 2.94
C GLU A 88 -11.24 -1.58 3.45
N GLU A 89 -11.69 -2.48 2.57
CA GLU A 89 -12.52 -3.62 3.00
C GLU A 89 -11.74 -4.58 3.89
N ARG A 90 -10.50 -4.91 3.52
CA ARG A 90 -9.59 -5.71 4.34
C ARG A 90 -9.41 -5.08 5.73
N ASP A 91 -9.15 -3.79 5.80
CA ASP A 91 -8.94 -3.07 7.07
C ASP A 91 -10.20 -3.05 7.92
N ARG A 92 -11.39 -2.91 7.31
CA ARG A 92 -12.68 -3.06 8.01
C ARG A 92 -12.86 -4.46 8.61
N PHE A 93 -12.44 -5.51 7.90
CA PHE A 93 -12.52 -6.89 8.41
C PHE A 93 -11.52 -7.14 9.55
N LEU A 94 -10.30 -6.61 9.43
CA LEU A 94 -9.30 -6.64 10.49
C LEU A 94 -9.77 -5.91 11.75
N ALA A 95 -10.37 -4.71 11.61
CA ALA A 95 -10.93 -3.94 12.72
C ALA A 95 -12.08 -4.69 13.42
N LYS A 96 -12.88 -5.45 12.66
CA LYS A 96 -13.92 -6.35 13.20
C LYS A 96 -13.39 -7.69 13.71
N ASN A 97 -12.07 -7.86 13.75
CA ASN A 97 -11.39 -9.08 14.15
C ASN A 97 -11.92 -10.33 13.41
N ARG A 98 -12.22 -10.20 12.11
CA ARG A 98 -12.61 -11.35 11.27
C ARG A 98 -11.40 -12.26 11.06
N PHE A 99 -11.65 -13.57 10.92
CA PHE A 99 -10.59 -14.54 10.63
C PHE A 99 -10.22 -14.51 9.15
N GLU A 100 -11.21 -14.68 8.28
CA GLU A 100 -11.05 -14.59 6.84
C GLU A 100 -11.16 -13.14 6.39
N LEU A 101 -10.29 -12.76 5.46
CA LEU A 101 -10.21 -11.42 4.87
C LEU A 101 -10.70 -11.51 3.41
N PRO A 102 -11.34 -10.45 2.88
CA PRO A 102 -12.00 -10.52 1.58
C PRO A 102 -11.01 -10.52 0.41
N CYS A 103 -9.88 -9.85 0.57
CA CYS A 103 -8.85 -9.73 -0.47
C CYS A 103 -7.52 -9.27 0.13
N ALA A 104 -6.47 -9.29 -0.69
CA ALA A 104 -5.14 -8.83 -0.33
C ALA A 104 -4.47 -8.12 -1.52
N PRO A 105 -4.18 -6.81 -1.42
CA PRO A 105 -3.29 -6.13 -2.36
C PRO A 105 -1.86 -6.65 -2.18
N ILE A 106 -1.25 -7.15 -3.26
CA ILE A 106 0.06 -7.79 -3.21
C ILE A 106 1.15 -6.85 -3.71
N LYS A 107 1.02 -6.36 -4.94
CA LYS A 107 2.11 -5.63 -5.60
C LYS A 107 1.59 -4.74 -6.74
N GLY A 108 2.15 -3.53 -6.85
CA GLY A 108 1.98 -2.67 -8.02
C GLY A 108 3.08 -2.89 -9.06
N PHE A 109 2.73 -2.76 -10.33
CA PHE A 109 3.60 -2.90 -11.49
C PHE A 109 3.66 -1.60 -12.29
N LYS A 110 4.58 -1.51 -13.26
CA LYS A 110 4.66 -0.33 -14.12
C LYS A 110 3.60 -0.34 -15.23
N SER A 111 3.13 -1.52 -15.61
CA SER A 111 2.11 -1.71 -16.63
C SER A 111 1.22 -2.89 -16.30
N HIS A 112 0.04 -2.93 -16.93
CA HIS A 112 -0.84 -4.09 -16.84
C HIS A 112 -0.22 -5.36 -17.43
N GLU A 113 0.64 -5.23 -18.45
CA GLU A 113 1.33 -6.35 -19.07
C GLU A 113 2.29 -7.03 -18.08
N GLU A 114 3.13 -6.26 -17.38
CA GLU A 114 3.99 -6.79 -16.32
C GLU A 114 3.18 -7.45 -15.20
N CYS A 115 2.04 -6.86 -14.82
CA CYS A 115 1.14 -7.47 -13.83
C CYS A 115 0.58 -8.80 -14.36
N SER A 116 0.14 -8.84 -15.61
CA SER A 116 -0.49 -10.01 -16.23
C SER A 116 0.49 -11.19 -16.35
N GLU A 117 1.75 -10.91 -16.66
CA GLU A 117 2.80 -11.93 -16.64
C GLU A 117 2.99 -12.53 -15.23
N GLU A 118 2.99 -11.69 -14.19
CA GLU A 118 3.06 -12.18 -12.81
C GLU A 118 1.78 -12.96 -12.45
N GLN A 119 0.60 -12.44 -12.79
CA GLN A 119 -0.67 -13.12 -12.57
C GLN A 119 -0.65 -14.53 -13.20
N TYR A 120 -0.18 -14.65 -14.44
CA TYR A 120 -0.07 -15.93 -15.15
C TYR A 120 0.87 -16.91 -14.42
N LYS A 121 2.04 -16.45 -13.97
CA LYS A 121 2.97 -17.29 -13.19
C LYS A 121 2.29 -17.83 -11.93
N ARG A 122 1.55 -16.98 -11.23
CA ARG A 122 0.89 -17.30 -9.95
C ARG A 122 -0.35 -18.18 -10.09
N VAL A 123 -1.03 -18.17 -11.25
CA VAL A 123 -2.19 -19.04 -11.51
C VAL A 123 -1.81 -20.52 -11.48
N HIS A 124 -0.55 -20.84 -11.80
CA HIS A 124 -0.04 -22.21 -11.76
C HIS A 124 0.60 -22.60 -10.43
N ASP A 125 0.80 -21.64 -9.52
CA ASP A 125 1.32 -21.88 -8.19
C ASP A 125 0.20 -22.28 -7.22
N ILE A 126 0.54 -23.00 -6.15
CA ILE A 126 -0.37 -23.16 -5.00
C ILE A 126 -0.28 -21.85 -4.19
N PRO A 127 -1.32 -21.00 -4.19
CA PRO A 127 -1.23 -19.70 -3.54
C PRO A 127 -1.05 -19.87 -2.04
N ASP A 128 -0.12 -19.09 -1.48
CA ASP A 128 -0.01 -18.96 -0.04
C ASP A 128 -1.26 -18.26 0.48
N ARG A 129 -2.15 -19.02 1.13
CA ARG A 129 -3.42 -18.52 1.63
C ARG A 129 -3.26 -17.65 2.87
N VAL A 130 -2.05 -17.49 3.41
CA VAL A 130 -1.79 -16.67 4.60
C VAL A 130 -2.29 -15.24 4.41
N TRP A 131 -2.25 -14.68 3.20
CA TRP A 131 -2.78 -13.33 2.93
C TRP A 131 -4.28 -13.19 3.21
N CYS A 132 -5.04 -14.28 3.13
CA CYS A 132 -6.48 -14.29 3.34
C CYS A 132 -6.89 -14.44 4.81
N PHE A 133 -5.93 -14.53 5.73
CA PHE A 133 -6.20 -14.73 7.14
C PHE A 133 -5.64 -13.60 7.99
N ASN A 134 -6.35 -13.32 9.07
CA ASN A 134 -5.89 -12.44 10.12
C ASN A 134 -4.81 -13.16 10.94
N GLU A 135 -3.56 -12.73 10.79
CA GLU A 135 -2.39 -13.31 11.47
C GLU A 135 -2.55 -13.42 12.98
N LYS A 136 -3.24 -12.46 13.63
CA LYS A 136 -3.50 -12.49 15.08
C LYS A 136 -4.34 -13.70 15.53
N LYS A 137 -5.03 -14.34 14.58
CA LYS A 137 -5.88 -15.51 14.81
C LYS A 137 -5.27 -16.81 14.28
N LEU A 138 -4.14 -16.75 13.57
CA LEU A 138 -3.36 -17.93 13.20
C LEU A 138 -2.62 -18.43 14.43
N ARG A 139 -3.28 -19.27 15.24
CA ARG A 139 -2.62 -20.02 16.32
C ARG A 139 -2.18 -21.36 15.75
N PHE A 140 -0.89 -21.50 15.50
CA PHE A 140 -0.23 -22.77 15.23
C PHE A 140 0.39 -23.29 16.53
#